data_AF-A0A7S1PBY4-F1
#
_entry.id   AF-A0A7S1PBY4-F1
#
_cell.length_a   1.000
_cell.length_b   1.000
_cell.length_c   1.000
_cell.angle_alpha   90.00
_cell.angle_beta   90.00
_cell.angle_gamma   90.00
#
_symmetry.space_group_name_H-M   'P 1'
#
loop_
_entity.id
_entity.type
_entity.pdbx_description
1 polymer ?
#
loop_
_entity_poly.entity_id
_entity_poly.type
_entity_poly.pdbx_seq_one_letter_code
_entity_poly.pdbx_strand_id
1 'polypeptide(L)'
;WRLYECVDGPLPREYSRDYQQHEIGNPILAVTLEPGDVMYFPRGFIHQAIAVGDTFSHHVTVSTYQRSSWADFMSKTVDTALNKLFDSDFAFRKSLPVGWSGYMGPAYDEDNGSGSDLPETKKRKRSSGEAATRATRQRLQHEFGRTYSKLLRRLSATLHINSMDLHEAANEFMIDFQVNRMAPYLPSSAKGAAAGRKRGEATSAEEMETEEMDAATMVAIANLKPSSRIRFRNPSWARMVFDEDQDTEAEGDRTPVILLFSTLKNDRAHHMDGEHTPDPSCLKFPRTEEHVRSLQMLFDWPIRPDGRGGPQQKGPWVHLRDLAFHNFQDAKAFAVALLAESLIDVDQGDK
;
A
#
# COMPACT_ATOMS: atom_id res chain seq x y z
N TRP A 1 33.86 5.18 6.23
CA TRP A 1 32.83 4.36 5.55
C TRP A 1 33.40 3.69 4.33
N ARG A 2 33.00 2.45 4.08
CA ARG A 2 33.27 1.72 2.83
C ARG A 2 31.98 1.09 2.32
N LEU A 3 31.66 1.27 1.05
CA LEU A 3 30.53 0.67 0.36
C LEU A 3 31.02 -0.31 -0.71
N TYR A 4 30.26 -1.38 -0.94
CA TYR A 4 30.55 -2.44 -1.89
C TYR A 4 29.28 -2.81 -2.66
N GLU A 5 29.45 -3.42 -3.83
CA GLU A 5 28.33 -4.04 -4.55
C GLU A 5 27.80 -5.27 -3.78
N CYS A 6 26.52 -5.58 -3.98
CA CYS A 6 25.91 -6.76 -3.40
C CYS A 6 26.45 -8.03 -4.08
N VAL A 7 26.92 -9.00 -3.29
CA VAL A 7 27.36 -10.30 -3.81
C VAL A 7 26.19 -11.09 -4.40
N ASP A 8 25.02 -11.03 -3.75
CA ASP A 8 23.82 -11.78 -4.14
C ASP A 8 22.98 -11.07 -5.22
N GLY A 9 23.48 -9.96 -5.76
CA GLY A 9 22.82 -9.17 -6.81
C GLY A 9 22.06 -7.94 -6.27
N PRO A 10 21.67 -7.03 -7.17
CA PRO A 10 21.15 -5.71 -6.79
C PRO A 10 19.74 -5.78 -6.18
N LEU A 11 19.44 -4.77 -5.35
CA LEU A 11 18.09 -4.50 -4.81
C LEU A 11 17.43 -5.68 -4.06
N PRO A 12 18.16 -6.41 -3.18
CA PRO A 12 17.60 -7.53 -2.45
C PRO A 12 16.37 -7.10 -1.63
N ARG A 13 15.42 -8.03 -1.47
CA ARG A 13 14.19 -7.79 -0.69
C ARG A 13 14.43 -7.92 0.81
N GLU A 14 15.37 -8.78 1.20
CA GLU A 14 15.68 -9.14 2.59
C GLU A 14 17.10 -8.70 2.96
N TYR A 15 17.38 -8.65 4.27
CA TYR A 15 18.71 -8.37 4.79
C TYR A 15 19.69 -9.51 4.50
N SER A 16 20.95 -9.16 4.29
CA SER A 16 22.02 -10.16 4.23
C SER A 16 22.34 -10.71 5.62
N ARG A 17 23.06 -11.82 5.64
CA ARG A 17 23.88 -12.18 6.81
C ARG A 17 25.07 -11.23 6.94
N ASP A 18 25.82 -11.38 8.03
CA ASP A 18 27.14 -10.79 8.14
C ASP A 18 28.12 -11.47 7.18
N TYR A 19 28.77 -10.67 6.34
CA TYR A 19 29.81 -11.13 5.43
C TYR A 19 31.20 -11.02 6.06
N GLN A 20 32.09 -11.93 5.67
CA GLN A 20 33.52 -11.85 5.94
C GLN A 20 34.23 -10.98 4.90
N GLN A 21 35.34 -10.35 5.28
CA GLN A 21 36.05 -9.40 4.42
C GLN A 21 36.50 -9.97 3.06
N HIS A 22 36.78 -11.27 2.99
CA HIS A 22 37.20 -11.94 1.76
C HIS A 22 36.03 -12.19 0.78
N GLU A 23 34.77 -12.04 1.23
CA GLU A 23 33.58 -12.31 0.42
C GLU A 23 33.11 -11.09 -0.38
N ILE A 24 33.43 -9.88 0.08
CA ILE A 24 32.79 -8.64 -0.39
C ILE A 24 33.62 -7.84 -1.42
N GLY A 25 34.81 -8.32 -1.76
CA GLY A 25 35.67 -7.70 -2.77
C GLY A 25 36.19 -6.31 -2.41
N ASN A 26 36.38 -5.46 -3.44
CA ASN A 26 36.91 -4.11 -3.29
C ASN A 26 35.79 -3.08 -3.09
N PRO A 27 36.00 -2.04 -2.27
CA PRO A 27 35.00 -1.01 -2.07
C PRO A 27 34.82 -0.16 -3.34
N ILE A 28 33.58 0.15 -3.68
CA ILE A 28 33.22 1.10 -4.75
C ILE A 28 33.27 2.56 -4.26
N LEU A 29 33.14 2.76 -2.94
CA LEU A 29 33.29 4.06 -2.29
C LEU A 29 34.01 3.87 -0.96
N ALA A 30 35.03 4.67 -0.72
CA ALA A 30 35.66 4.82 0.59
C ALA A 30 35.72 6.31 0.93
N VAL A 31 35.04 6.70 2.02
CA VAL A 31 34.89 8.10 2.41
C VAL A 31 34.89 8.27 3.92
N THR A 32 35.44 9.37 4.39
CA THR A 32 35.31 9.83 5.80
C THR A 32 34.18 10.84 5.83
N LEU A 33 33.18 10.62 6.68
CA LEU A 33 32.06 11.55 6.85
C LEU A 33 32.33 12.45 8.05
N GLU A 34 31.94 13.72 7.92
CA GLU A 34 32.00 14.75 8.94
C GLU A 34 30.58 15.17 9.40
N PRO A 35 30.45 15.85 10.56
CA PRO A 35 29.17 16.37 10.99
C PRO A 35 28.52 17.29 9.95
N GLY A 36 27.32 16.93 9.51
CA GLY A 36 26.58 17.65 8.46
C GLY A 36 26.56 16.93 7.12
N ASP A 37 27.44 15.95 6.90
CA ASP A 37 27.44 15.14 5.68
C ASP A 37 26.25 14.18 5.62
N VAL A 38 25.81 13.90 4.39
CA VAL A 38 24.76 12.93 4.09
C VAL A 38 25.27 11.92 3.08
N MET A 39 25.16 10.64 3.41
CA MET A 39 25.46 9.54 2.49
C MET A 39 24.18 8.74 2.20
N TYR A 40 23.84 8.63 0.92
CA TYR A 40 22.74 7.80 0.44
C TYR A 40 23.28 6.62 -0.35
N PHE A 41 22.71 5.45 -0.12
CA PHE A 41 22.88 4.28 -0.97
C PHE A 41 21.58 3.46 -1.01
N PRO A 42 21.23 2.85 -2.15
CA PRO A 42 20.07 1.96 -2.24
C PRO A 42 20.23 0.70 -1.38
N ARG A 43 19.12 -0.02 -1.15
CA ARG A 43 19.17 -1.36 -0.56
C ARG A 43 20.07 -2.30 -1.38
N GLY A 44 20.84 -3.14 -0.70
CA GLY A 44 21.77 -4.10 -1.29
C GLY A 44 23.23 -3.67 -1.29
N PHE A 45 23.54 -2.40 -1.03
CA PHE A 45 24.94 -2.00 -0.91
C PHE A 45 25.48 -2.47 0.44
N ILE A 46 26.44 -3.41 0.38
CA ILE A 46 27.16 -3.87 1.57
C ILE A 46 27.97 -2.70 2.09
N HIS A 47 27.98 -2.49 3.40
CA HIS A 47 28.67 -1.35 3.98
C HIS A 47 29.29 -1.68 5.34
N GLN A 48 30.40 -1.01 5.61
CA GLN A 48 31.04 -1.04 6.92
C GLN A 48 31.60 0.33 7.27
N ALA A 49 31.65 0.62 8.57
CA ALA A 49 32.15 1.89 9.10
C ALA A 49 33.08 1.63 10.28
N ILE A 50 34.09 2.47 10.40
CA ILE A 50 34.97 2.54 11.57
C ILE A 50 35.14 4.01 11.92
N ALA A 51 35.17 4.32 13.22
CA ALA A 51 35.55 5.66 13.68
C ALA A 51 37.04 5.88 13.38
N VAL A 52 37.40 7.07 12.91
CA VAL A 52 38.77 7.42 12.57
C VAL A 52 39.37 8.25 13.71
N GLY A 53 40.63 7.97 14.07
CA GLY A 53 41.32 8.64 15.17
C GLY A 53 40.78 8.26 16.54
N ASP A 54 40.94 9.16 17.52
CA ASP A 54 40.60 8.92 18.93
C ASP A 54 39.23 9.52 19.33
N THR A 55 38.32 9.66 18.36
CA THR A 55 37.00 10.29 18.57
C THR A 55 35.86 9.30 18.38
N PHE A 56 34.74 9.52 19.08
CA PHE A 56 33.51 8.77 18.85
C PHE A 56 32.83 9.21 17.54
N SER A 57 32.01 8.33 16.98
CA SER A 57 31.18 8.62 15.80
C SER A 57 29.70 8.42 16.16
N HIS A 58 28.86 9.40 15.84
CA HIS A 58 27.40 9.31 16.02
C HIS A 58 26.71 9.67 14.70
N HIS A 59 25.80 8.82 14.24
CA HIS A 59 25.03 9.04 13.02
C HIS A 59 23.61 8.52 13.19
N VAL A 60 22.70 9.02 12.35
CA VAL A 60 21.32 8.55 12.26
C VAL A 60 21.10 8.02 10.84
N THR A 61 20.69 6.77 10.73
CA THR A 61 20.29 6.17 9.46
C THR A 61 18.78 6.28 9.30
N VAL A 62 18.33 6.98 8.25
CA VAL A 62 16.92 7.04 7.89
C VAL A 62 16.68 6.02 6.77
N SER A 63 15.96 4.95 7.08
CA SER A 63 15.60 3.90 6.12
C SER A 63 14.16 4.07 5.63
N THR A 64 13.92 3.64 4.39
CA THR A 64 12.60 3.67 3.74
C THR A 64 12.55 2.62 2.63
N TYR A 65 11.42 2.49 1.92
CA TYR A 65 11.22 1.58 0.79
C TYR A 65 11.33 0.08 1.12
N GLN A 66 11.16 -0.30 2.39
CA GLN A 66 11.03 -1.72 2.77
C GLN A 66 9.77 -2.32 2.15
N ARG A 67 9.91 -3.46 1.47
CA ARG A 67 8.80 -4.19 0.80
C ARG A 67 7.89 -3.31 -0.06
N SER A 68 8.48 -2.32 -0.74
CA SER A 68 7.80 -1.40 -1.65
C SER A 68 8.36 -1.50 -3.06
N SER A 69 8.37 -2.72 -3.60
CA SER A 69 8.76 -3.01 -5.00
C SER A 69 7.54 -3.33 -5.88
N TRP A 70 7.75 -3.35 -7.20
CA TRP A 70 6.73 -3.84 -8.13
C TRP A 70 6.30 -5.27 -7.84
N ALA A 71 7.20 -6.13 -7.34
CA ALA A 71 6.85 -7.48 -6.94
C ALA A 71 5.90 -7.49 -5.74
N ASP A 72 6.19 -6.68 -4.71
CA ASP A 72 5.31 -6.56 -3.52
C ASP A 72 3.92 -6.04 -3.89
N PHE A 73 3.86 -5.06 -4.78
CA PHE A 73 2.61 -4.50 -5.28
C PHE A 73 1.82 -5.53 -6.12
N MET A 74 2.47 -6.15 -7.12
CA MET A 74 1.84 -7.15 -7.98
C MET A 74 1.34 -8.37 -7.21
N SER A 75 2.05 -8.80 -6.16
CA SER A 75 1.59 -9.91 -5.32
C SER A 75 0.19 -9.64 -4.75
N LYS A 76 -0.05 -8.45 -4.17
CA LYS A 76 -1.38 -8.08 -3.67
C LYS A 76 -2.41 -8.02 -4.79
N THR A 77 -2.07 -7.34 -5.89
CA THR A 77 -2.99 -7.15 -7.02
C THR A 77 -3.40 -8.47 -7.69
N VAL A 78 -2.48 -9.41 -7.82
CA VAL A 78 -2.77 -10.73 -8.40
C VAL A 78 -3.71 -11.53 -7.51
N ASP A 79 -3.49 -11.51 -6.19
CA ASP A 79 -4.33 -12.23 -5.24
C ASP A 79 -5.79 -11.70 -5.27
N THR A 80 -5.98 -10.38 -5.19
CA THR A 80 -7.30 -9.74 -5.28
C THR A 80 -7.99 -10.07 -6.61
N ALA A 81 -7.28 -9.99 -7.73
CA ALA A 81 -7.85 -10.29 -9.05
C ALA A 81 -8.21 -11.77 -9.23
N LEU A 82 -7.43 -12.69 -8.66
CA LEU A 82 -7.74 -14.11 -8.68
C LEU A 82 -9.02 -14.42 -7.91
N ASN A 83 -9.24 -13.79 -6.75
CA ASN A 83 -10.48 -13.95 -5.98
C ASN A 83 -11.69 -13.46 -6.78
N LYS A 84 -11.62 -12.25 -7.38
CA LYS A 84 -12.68 -11.72 -8.23
C LYS A 84 -12.98 -12.60 -9.45
N LEU A 85 -11.94 -13.16 -10.08
CA LEU A 85 -12.10 -14.09 -11.20
C LEU A 85 -12.70 -15.42 -10.76
N PHE A 86 -12.38 -15.89 -9.55
CA PHE A 86 -13.01 -17.07 -8.98
C PHE A 86 -14.52 -16.89 -8.85
N ASP A 87 -15.00 -15.70 -8.45
CA ASP A 87 -16.45 -15.43 -8.31
C ASP A 87 -17.15 -15.19 -9.64
N SER A 88 -16.50 -14.47 -10.57
CA SER A 88 -17.13 -14.03 -11.82
C SER A 88 -16.94 -14.99 -13.02
N ASP A 89 -15.91 -15.83 -13.03
CA ASP A 89 -15.53 -16.65 -14.18
C ASP A 89 -15.38 -18.14 -13.82
N PHE A 90 -16.34 -18.94 -14.27
CA PHE A 90 -16.39 -20.38 -13.98
C PHE A 90 -15.13 -21.14 -14.41
N ALA A 91 -14.33 -20.63 -15.36
CA ALA A 91 -13.10 -21.31 -15.77
C ALA A 91 -12.05 -21.36 -14.66
N PHE A 92 -12.02 -20.37 -13.77
CA PHE A 92 -11.15 -20.35 -12.58
C PHE A 92 -11.69 -21.23 -11.45
N ARG A 93 -12.97 -21.62 -11.50
CA ARG A 93 -13.59 -22.57 -10.56
C ARG A 93 -13.44 -24.04 -10.96
N LYS A 94 -12.95 -24.33 -12.17
CA LYS A 94 -12.77 -25.72 -12.63
C LYS A 94 -11.69 -26.41 -11.82
N SER A 95 -12.00 -27.62 -11.34
CA SER A 95 -11.04 -28.47 -10.64
C SER A 95 -9.83 -28.81 -11.51
N LEU A 96 -8.69 -29.04 -10.87
CA LEU A 96 -7.53 -29.64 -11.52
C LEU A 96 -7.88 -31.05 -12.04
N PRO A 97 -7.25 -31.52 -13.13
CA PRO A 97 -7.50 -32.87 -13.65
C PRO A 97 -7.17 -33.96 -12.62
N VAL A 98 -7.95 -35.04 -12.59
CA VAL A 98 -7.66 -36.19 -11.72
C VAL A 98 -6.29 -36.78 -12.09
N GLY A 99 -5.47 -37.07 -11.07
CA GLY A 99 -4.13 -37.65 -11.26
C GLY A 99 -3.07 -36.70 -11.80
N TRP A 100 -3.32 -35.37 -11.80
CA TRP A 100 -2.37 -34.38 -12.30
C TRP A 100 -0.97 -34.46 -11.66
N SER A 101 -0.91 -34.82 -10.38
CA SER A 101 0.34 -35.02 -9.64
C SER A 101 1.19 -36.19 -10.17
N GLY A 102 0.62 -37.11 -10.96
CA GLY A 102 1.36 -38.21 -11.59
C GLY A 102 2.16 -37.80 -12.84
N TYR A 103 1.96 -36.58 -13.33
CA TYR A 103 2.66 -36.05 -14.51
C TYR A 103 3.18 -34.60 -14.35
N MET A 104 2.75 -33.86 -13.33
CA MET A 104 3.27 -32.52 -13.02
C MET A 104 4.20 -32.55 -11.79
N GLY A 105 5.24 -31.72 -11.81
CA GLY A 105 6.17 -31.55 -10.68
C GLY A 105 7.65 -31.72 -11.08
N PRO A 106 8.59 -31.24 -10.25
CA PRO A 106 10.02 -31.21 -10.58
C PRO A 106 10.62 -32.59 -10.91
N ALA A 107 10.10 -33.66 -10.30
CA ALA A 107 10.55 -35.04 -10.53
C ALA A 107 10.30 -35.55 -11.97
N TYR A 108 9.48 -34.85 -12.74
CA TYR A 108 9.13 -35.19 -14.11
C TYR A 108 9.66 -34.19 -15.15
N ASP A 109 10.43 -33.20 -14.69
CA ASP A 109 11.09 -32.23 -15.55
C ASP A 109 12.34 -32.89 -16.16
N GLU A 110 12.38 -32.91 -17.49
CA GLU A 110 13.46 -33.57 -18.22
C GLU A 110 14.74 -32.71 -18.24
N ASP A 111 14.63 -31.41 -18.01
CA ASP A 111 15.76 -30.48 -17.99
C ASP A 111 16.47 -30.47 -16.62
N ASN A 112 15.72 -30.70 -15.53
CA ASN A 112 16.29 -30.94 -14.19
C ASN A 112 17.07 -32.26 -14.08
N GLY A 113 16.93 -33.14 -15.08
CA GLY A 113 17.63 -34.41 -15.20
C GLY A 113 18.86 -34.39 -16.11
N SER A 114 19.32 -33.21 -16.55
CA SER A 114 20.62 -33.08 -17.23
C SER A 114 21.76 -33.25 -16.21
N GLY A 115 21.91 -34.49 -15.72
CA GLY A 115 23.18 -34.98 -15.21
C GLY A 115 24.18 -34.97 -16.35
N SER A 116 24.81 -33.82 -16.57
CA SER A 116 26.01 -33.64 -17.38
C SER A 116 27.20 -34.48 -16.85
N ASP A 117 27.05 -35.12 -15.68
CA ASP A 117 28.08 -35.96 -15.03
C ASP A 117 27.78 -37.48 -15.00
N LEU A 118 26.73 -37.97 -15.67
CA LEU A 118 26.50 -39.43 -15.72
C LEU A 118 27.32 -40.07 -16.87
N PRO A 119 28.24 -41.01 -16.58
CA PRO A 119 29.06 -41.64 -17.60
C PRO A 119 28.21 -42.35 -18.67
N GLU A 120 28.63 -42.20 -19.93
CA GLU A 120 27.95 -42.64 -21.15
C GLU A 120 27.56 -44.13 -21.17
N THR A 121 28.17 -44.93 -20.29
CA THR A 121 27.96 -46.37 -20.13
C THR A 121 26.63 -46.75 -19.45
N LYS A 122 25.83 -45.79 -18.96
CA LYS A 122 24.50 -46.04 -18.36
C LYS A 122 23.30 -45.58 -19.20
N LYS A 123 23.46 -45.29 -20.50
CA LYS A 123 22.32 -45.14 -21.42
C LYS A 123 21.66 -46.51 -21.65
N ARG A 124 20.86 -46.97 -20.69
CA ARG A 124 20.02 -48.19 -20.82
C ARG A 124 19.22 -48.10 -22.11
N LYS A 125 19.21 -49.15 -22.93
CA LYS A 125 18.20 -49.35 -23.99
C LYS A 125 16.84 -49.36 -23.29
N ARG A 126 16.11 -48.24 -23.39
CA ARG A 126 14.82 -48.04 -22.74
C ARG A 126 13.78 -48.92 -23.43
N SER A 127 12.89 -49.53 -22.64
CA SER A 127 11.84 -50.39 -23.19
C SER A 127 10.78 -49.58 -23.94
N SER A 128 10.05 -50.20 -24.87
CA SER A 128 8.96 -49.56 -25.61
C SER A 128 7.85 -49.00 -24.69
N GLY A 129 7.60 -49.65 -23.55
CA GLY A 129 6.63 -49.20 -22.54
C GLY A 129 7.05 -47.92 -21.80
N GLU A 130 8.35 -47.74 -21.56
CA GLU A 130 8.90 -46.50 -20.96
C GLU A 130 8.77 -45.31 -21.93
N ALA A 131 8.98 -45.55 -23.23
CA ALA A 131 8.83 -44.52 -24.26
C ALA A 131 7.36 -44.07 -24.40
N ALA A 132 6.40 -44.99 -24.40
CA ALA A 132 4.97 -44.69 -24.48
C ALA A 132 4.46 -43.92 -23.24
N THR A 133 4.94 -44.29 -22.04
CA THR A 133 4.61 -43.60 -20.80
C THR A 133 5.14 -42.16 -20.80
N ARG A 134 6.37 -41.96 -21.28
CA ARG A 134 6.98 -40.63 -21.43
C ARG A 134 6.21 -39.75 -22.42
N ALA A 135 5.87 -40.29 -23.60
CA ALA A 135 5.11 -39.54 -24.60
C ALA A 135 3.72 -39.12 -24.07
N THR A 136 3.05 -40.02 -23.34
CA THR A 136 1.77 -39.71 -22.67
C THR A 136 1.95 -38.59 -21.64
N ARG A 137 2.99 -38.67 -20.81
CA ARG A 137 3.30 -37.65 -19.80
C ARG A 137 3.53 -36.27 -20.43
N GLN A 138 4.37 -36.21 -21.45
CA GLN A 138 4.67 -34.96 -22.17
C GLN A 138 3.39 -34.34 -22.76
N ARG A 139 2.54 -35.16 -23.38
CA ARG A 139 1.23 -34.70 -23.89
C ARG A 139 0.37 -34.08 -22.79
N LEU A 140 0.27 -34.74 -21.63
CA LEU A 140 -0.53 -34.25 -20.50
C LEU A 140 0.06 -32.96 -19.88
N GLN A 141 1.38 -32.87 -19.75
CA GLN A 141 2.07 -31.64 -19.31
C GLN A 141 1.80 -30.48 -20.28
N HIS A 142 1.85 -30.72 -21.59
CA HIS A 142 1.52 -29.71 -22.60
C HIS A 142 0.06 -29.26 -22.54
N GLU A 143 -0.88 -30.16 -22.25
CA GLU A 143 -2.30 -29.82 -22.09
C GLU A 143 -2.55 -29.00 -20.81
N PHE A 144 -1.92 -29.40 -19.71
CA PHE A 144 -1.94 -28.67 -18.45
C PHE A 144 -1.37 -27.25 -18.62
N GLY A 145 -0.17 -27.13 -19.21
CA GLY A 145 0.49 -25.85 -19.47
C GLY A 145 -0.30 -24.94 -20.42
N ARG A 146 -0.98 -25.52 -21.43
CA ARG A 146 -1.91 -24.78 -22.31
C ARG A 146 -3.08 -24.19 -21.53
N THR A 147 -3.67 -24.96 -20.62
CA THR A 147 -4.78 -24.50 -19.77
C THR A 147 -4.31 -23.39 -18.83
N TYR A 148 -3.19 -23.60 -18.13
CA TYR A 148 -2.58 -22.59 -17.25
C TYR A 148 -2.28 -21.28 -18.00
N SER A 149 -1.63 -21.36 -19.18
CA SER A 149 -1.32 -20.18 -19.99
C SER A 149 -2.57 -19.43 -20.46
N LYS A 150 -3.66 -20.16 -20.75
CA LYS A 150 -4.94 -19.54 -21.12
C LYS A 150 -5.54 -18.78 -19.94
N LEU A 151 -5.53 -19.34 -18.74
CA LEU A 151 -6.02 -18.67 -17.53
C LEU A 151 -5.14 -17.46 -17.17
N LEU A 152 -3.81 -17.59 -17.27
CA LEU A 152 -2.89 -16.48 -17.02
C LEU A 152 -3.14 -15.28 -17.95
N ARG A 153 -3.42 -15.53 -19.24
CA ARG A 153 -3.82 -14.46 -20.18
C ARG A 153 -5.14 -13.79 -19.80
N ARG A 154 -6.09 -14.53 -19.24
CA ARG A 154 -7.37 -13.96 -18.77
C ARG A 154 -7.19 -13.13 -17.51
N LEU A 155 -6.36 -13.60 -16.57
CA LEU A 155 -5.94 -12.82 -15.41
C LEU A 155 -5.29 -11.51 -15.85
N SER A 156 -4.31 -11.57 -16.75
CA SER A 156 -3.64 -10.39 -17.30
C SER A 156 -4.61 -9.43 -18.01
N ALA A 157 -5.63 -9.94 -18.71
CA ALA A 157 -6.64 -9.09 -19.35
C ALA A 157 -7.56 -8.37 -18.34
N THR A 158 -7.72 -8.92 -17.14
CA THR A 158 -8.49 -8.32 -16.05
C THR A 158 -7.69 -7.21 -15.35
N LEU A 159 -6.38 -7.39 -15.24
CA LEU A 159 -5.42 -6.43 -14.66
C LEU A 159 -5.03 -5.27 -15.60
N HIS A 160 -5.98 -4.72 -16.37
CA HIS A 160 -5.68 -3.60 -17.28
C HIS A 160 -5.56 -2.26 -16.52
N ILE A 161 -4.82 -1.29 -17.07
CA ILE A 161 -4.48 -0.02 -16.39
C ILE A 161 -5.69 0.84 -15.98
N ASN A 162 -6.84 0.61 -16.61
CA ASN A 162 -8.11 1.29 -16.32
C ASN A 162 -9.07 0.43 -15.47
N SER A 163 -8.66 -0.74 -15.00
CA SER A 163 -9.50 -1.55 -14.12
C SER A 163 -9.52 -0.93 -12.73
N MET A 164 -10.71 -0.88 -12.13
CA MET A 164 -10.84 -0.48 -10.72
C MET A 164 -10.01 -1.38 -9.80
N ASP A 165 -9.71 -2.60 -10.21
CA ASP A 165 -8.89 -3.57 -9.45
C ASP A 165 -7.47 -3.06 -9.16
N LEU A 166 -6.84 -2.36 -10.11
CA LEU A 166 -5.51 -1.80 -9.89
C LEU A 166 -5.55 -0.67 -8.84
N HIS A 167 -6.62 0.12 -8.86
CA HIS A 167 -6.84 1.20 -7.89
C HIS A 167 -7.18 0.66 -6.50
N GLU A 168 -7.93 -0.44 -6.43
CA GLU A 168 -8.30 -1.11 -5.19
C GLU A 168 -7.09 -1.77 -4.53
N ALA A 169 -6.27 -2.51 -5.29
CA ALA A 169 -5.01 -3.04 -4.78
C ALA A 169 -4.05 -1.93 -4.33
N ALA A 170 -4.04 -0.79 -5.03
CA ALA A 170 -3.31 0.39 -4.58
C ALA A 170 -3.88 0.99 -3.29
N ASN A 171 -5.19 0.93 -3.06
CA ASN A 171 -5.78 1.33 -1.79
C ASN A 171 -5.30 0.41 -0.66
N GLU A 172 -5.39 -0.92 -0.81
CA GLU A 172 -4.89 -1.86 0.20
C GLU A 172 -3.41 -1.65 0.52
N PHE A 173 -2.59 -1.43 -0.52
CA PHE A 173 -1.17 -1.14 -0.34
C PHE A 173 -0.95 0.18 0.45
N MET A 174 -1.76 1.19 0.18
CA MET A 174 -1.64 2.51 0.81
C MET A 174 -2.29 2.60 2.20
N ILE A 175 -3.28 1.77 2.52
CA ILE A 175 -3.87 1.69 3.87
C ILE A 175 -2.78 1.27 4.85
N ASP A 176 -2.05 0.20 4.54
CA ASP A 176 -0.94 -0.27 5.38
C ASP A 176 0.08 0.85 5.64
N PHE A 177 0.45 1.61 4.60
CA PHE A 177 1.31 2.79 4.75
C PHE A 177 0.68 3.89 5.62
N GLN A 178 -0.60 4.19 5.43
CA GLN A 178 -1.31 5.26 6.13
C GLN A 178 -1.49 4.95 7.62
N VAL A 179 -1.70 3.68 7.96
CA VAL A 179 -1.92 3.20 9.32
C VAL A 179 -0.60 3.08 10.09
N ASN A 180 0.48 2.67 9.42
CA ASN A 180 1.78 2.45 10.07
C ASN A 180 2.68 3.69 10.13
N ARG A 181 2.41 4.77 9.40
CA ARG A 181 3.27 5.96 9.41
C ARG A 181 3.11 6.81 10.66
N MET A 182 4.15 7.57 11.02
CA MET A 182 4.05 8.57 12.09
C MET A 182 2.97 9.63 11.81
N ALA A 183 2.34 10.11 12.88
CA ALA A 183 1.52 11.32 12.82
C ALA A 183 2.32 12.51 12.29
N PRO A 184 1.69 13.39 11.50
CA PRO A 184 2.35 14.56 10.97
C PRO A 184 2.78 15.50 12.10
N TYR A 185 3.91 16.18 11.89
CA TYR A 185 4.33 17.22 12.80
C TYR A 185 3.38 18.43 12.68
N LEU A 186 2.65 18.72 13.76
CA LEU A 186 1.86 19.93 13.88
C LEU A 186 2.66 20.98 14.66
N PRO A 187 2.86 22.20 14.11
CA PRO A 187 3.43 23.32 14.85
C PRO A 187 2.64 23.56 16.15
N SER A 188 3.29 24.09 17.18
CA SER A 188 2.67 24.33 18.50
C SER A 188 1.34 25.10 18.45
N SER A 189 1.16 26.00 17.48
CA SER A 189 -0.08 26.74 17.25
C SER A 189 -1.26 25.90 16.72
N ALA A 190 -0.99 24.68 16.23
CA ALA A 190 -1.99 23.77 15.66
C ALA A 190 -2.24 22.52 16.53
N LYS A 191 -1.53 22.37 17.66
CA LYS A 191 -1.62 21.17 18.53
C LYS A 191 -2.94 21.05 19.30
N GLY A 192 -3.64 22.16 19.54
CA GLY A 192 -4.87 22.18 20.33
C GLY A 192 -6.06 21.44 19.71
N ALA A 193 -6.02 21.18 18.39
CA ALA A 193 -7.17 20.64 17.65
C ALA A 193 -7.09 19.11 17.37
N ALA A 194 -6.03 18.43 17.82
CA ALA A 194 -5.80 16.99 17.56
C ALA A 194 -5.79 16.11 18.82
N ALA A 195 -5.80 16.72 20.01
CA ALA A 195 -5.74 16.01 21.29
C ALA A 195 -7.14 15.94 21.90
N GLY A 196 -7.86 14.84 21.71
CA GLY A 196 -9.18 14.74 22.34
C GLY A 196 -9.92 13.41 22.27
N ARG A 197 -9.69 12.51 21.30
CA ARG A 197 -10.64 11.40 21.07
C ARG A 197 -10.01 9.99 21.07
N LYS A 198 -10.78 9.01 21.55
CA LYS A 198 -10.40 7.59 21.64
C LYS A 198 -10.00 7.03 20.26
N ARG A 199 -8.95 6.20 20.24
CA ARG A 199 -8.54 5.41 19.07
C ARG A 199 -9.51 4.23 18.89
N GLY A 200 -9.71 3.80 17.64
CA GLY A 200 -10.19 2.44 17.33
C GLY A 200 -11.65 2.17 17.03
N GLU A 201 -12.49 3.18 16.90
CA GLU A 201 -13.82 3.00 16.33
C GLU A 201 -13.99 3.90 15.10
N ALA A 202 -14.46 3.32 14.00
CA ALA A 202 -14.89 4.08 12.84
C ALA A 202 -16.13 4.89 13.25
N THR A 203 -15.94 6.17 13.53
CA THR A 203 -17.04 7.03 13.95
C THR A 203 -17.91 7.38 12.75
N SER A 204 -19.21 7.11 12.85
CA SER A 204 -20.18 7.63 11.89
C SER A 204 -20.11 9.16 11.90
N ALA A 205 -20.02 9.76 10.72
CA ALA A 205 -20.05 11.22 10.59
C ALA A 205 -21.35 11.83 11.15
N GLU A 206 -22.44 11.07 11.18
CA GLU A 206 -23.76 11.50 11.67
C GLU A 206 -23.87 11.46 13.21
N GLU A 207 -23.05 10.66 13.89
CA GLU A 207 -23.06 10.48 15.36
C GLU A 207 -22.07 11.38 16.09
N MET A 208 -21.47 12.35 15.39
CA MET A 208 -20.49 13.23 16.01
C MET A 208 -21.12 14.26 16.96
N GLU A 209 -20.98 14.00 18.26
CA GLU A 209 -21.27 14.97 19.31
C GLU A 209 -20.20 16.09 19.38
N THR A 210 -20.65 17.33 19.56
CA THR A 210 -19.82 18.55 19.54
C THR A 210 -19.10 18.84 20.86
N GLU A 211 -19.33 18.03 21.90
CA GLU A 211 -18.91 18.32 23.28
C GLU A 211 -17.40 18.11 23.55
N GLU A 212 -16.66 17.43 22.65
CA GLU A 212 -15.22 17.15 22.80
C GLU A 212 -14.30 18.04 21.92
N MET A 213 -14.84 19.09 21.28
CA MET A 213 -14.11 19.90 20.30
C MET A 213 -13.45 21.14 20.93
N ASP A 214 -12.30 21.55 20.41
CA ASP A 214 -11.66 22.79 20.86
C ASP A 214 -12.51 24.03 20.52
N ALA A 215 -12.35 25.09 21.32
CA ALA A 215 -13.17 26.30 21.20
C ALA A 215 -13.06 26.98 19.82
N ALA A 216 -11.89 26.93 19.17
CA ALA A 216 -11.72 27.55 17.85
C ALA A 216 -12.48 26.76 16.78
N THR A 217 -12.45 25.43 16.87
CA THR A 217 -13.23 24.54 16.02
C THR A 217 -14.73 24.76 16.21
N MET A 218 -15.22 24.87 17.46
CA MET A 218 -16.63 25.17 17.74
C MET A 218 -17.08 26.51 17.16
N VAL A 219 -16.25 27.55 17.29
CA VAL A 219 -16.52 28.87 16.68
C VAL A 219 -16.54 28.77 15.16
N ALA A 220 -15.64 28.01 14.54
CA ALA A 220 -15.64 27.82 13.10
C ALA A 220 -16.92 27.13 12.61
N ILE A 221 -17.38 26.08 13.30
CA ILE A 221 -18.63 25.36 13.01
C ILE A 221 -19.86 26.26 13.12
N ALA A 222 -19.94 27.04 14.20
CA ALA A 222 -21.06 27.95 14.44
C ALA A 222 -21.20 29.01 13.34
N ASN A 223 -20.09 29.39 12.71
CA ASN A 223 -20.06 30.43 11.69
C ASN A 223 -20.16 29.93 10.24
N LEU A 224 -20.24 28.61 10.01
CA LEU A 224 -20.36 28.06 8.65
C LEU A 224 -21.61 28.59 7.93
N LYS A 225 -21.39 29.09 6.72
CA LYS A 225 -22.40 29.63 5.80
C LYS A 225 -22.25 28.99 4.41
N PRO A 226 -23.26 29.09 3.53
CA PRO A 226 -23.12 28.59 2.16
C PRO A 226 -21.93 29.19 1.39
N SER A 227 -21.52 30.41 1.73
CA SER A 227 -20.36 31.10 1.16
C SER A 227 -19.01 30.64 1.72
N SER A 228 -18.98 29.96 2.87
CA SER A 228 -17.75 29.46 3.47
C SER A 228 -17.06 28.48 2.54
N ARG A 229 -15.73 28.48 2.54
CA ARG A 229 -14.89 27.59 1.76
C ARG A 229 -14.17 26.62 2.67
N ILE A 230 -14.02 25.38 2.22
CA ILE A 230 -13.26 24.34 2.91
C ILE A 230 -12.18 23.75 2.00
N ARG A 231 -11.14 23.21 2.61
CA ARG A 231 -10.07 22.48 1.91
C ARG A 231 -9.33 21.56 2.87
N PHE A 232 -8.89 20.38 2.43
CA PHE A 232 -7.96 19.56 3.20
C PHE A 232 -6.66 20.31 3.55
N ARG A 233 -6.23 20.21 4.82
CA ARG A 233 -4.99 20.82 5.28
C ARG A 233 -3.76 20.25 4.55
N ASN A 234 -3.76 18.94 4.34
CA ASN A 234 -2.72 18.22 3.64
C ASN A 234 -3.28 16.90 3.08
N PRO A 235 -3.00 16.55 1.82
CA PRO A 235 -3.60 15.38 1.18
C PRO A 235 -2.93 14.08 1.64
N SER A 236 -1.76 14.16 2.25
CA SER A 236 -1.10 12.99 2.85
C SER A 236 -1.67 12.62 4.21
N TRP A 237 -2.54 13.45 4.80
CA TRP A 237 -3.09 13.18 6.13
C TRP A 237 -4.31 12.27 6.12
N ALA A 238 -5.03 12.24 5.00
CA ALA A 238 -6.23 11.45 4.82
C ALA A 238 -6.13 10.54 3.58
N ARG A 239 -6.65 9.32 3.66
CA ARG A 239 -6.80 8.42 2.52
C ARG A 239 -8.26 7.97 2.43
N MET A 240 -8.87 8.21 1.27
CA MET A 240 -10.22 7.73 0.96
C MET A 240 -10.14 6.30 0.42
N VAL A 241 -10.99 5.43 0.95
CA VAL A 241 -11.14 4.02 0.55
C VAL A 241 -12.63 3.74 0.39
N PHE A 242 -12.98 3.03 -0.67
CA PHE A 242 -14.33 2.48 -0.80
C PHE A 242 -14.34 1.10 -0.19
N ASP A 243 -15.25 0.89 0.74
CA ASP A 243 -15.44 -0.40 1.39
C ASP A 243 -16.83 -0.92 1.00
N GLU A 244 -16.82 -2.05 0.30
CA GLU A 244 -18.02 -2.75 -0.17
C GLU A 244 -18.39 -3.92 0.77
N ASP A 245 -17.50 -4.30 1.70
CA ASP A 245 -17.54 -5.53 2.48
C ASP A 245 -17.41 -5.23 3.99
N GLN A 246 -18.42 -4.58 4.55
CA GLN A 246 -18.53 -4.54 6.02
C GLN A 246 -18.90 -5.95 6.50
N ASP A 247 -17.99 -6.59 7.24
CA ASP A 247 -18.18 -7.82 8.05
C ASP A 247 -19.18 -7.59 9.21
N THR A 248 -20.37 -7.09 8.91
CA THR A 248 -21.50 -7.19 9.83
C THR A 248 -22.24 -8.46 9.48
N GLU A 249 -22.27 -9.43 10.40
CA GLU A 249 -22.90 -10.75 10.28
C GLU A 249 -24.41 -10.74 9.94
N ALA A 250 -25.02 -9.58 9.72
CA ALA A 250 -26.39 -9.43 9.28
C ALA A 250 -26.46 -9.32 7.74
N GLU A 251 -26.85 -10.42 7.08
CA GLU A 251 -27.03 -10.58 5.63
C GLU A 251 -27.99 -9.58 4.92
N GLY A 252 -28.52 -8.55 5.60
CA GLY A 252 -29.61 -7.70 5.10
C GLY A 252 -29.34 -6.19 4.96
N ASP A 253 -28.25 -5.64 5.53
CA ASP A 253 -28.00 -4.18 5.55
C ASP A 253 -26.56 -3.82 5.12
N ARG A 254 -26.10 -4.41 4.02
CA ARG A 254 -24.80 -4.09 3.42
C ARG A 254 -24.90 -2.75 2.70
N THR A 255 -24.74 -1.66 3.42
CA THR A 255 -24.65 -0.33 2.82
C THR A 255 -23.18 -0.03 2.50
N PRO A 256 -22.84 0.19 1.22
CA PRO A 256 -21.47 0.51 0.84
C PRO A 256 -21.07 1.85 1.44
N VAL A 257 -19.84 1.94 1.93
CA VAL A 257 -19.36 3.10 2.69
C VAL A 257 -18.04 3.63 2.14
N ILE A 258 -17.74 4.87 2.51
CA ILE A 258 -16.46 5.51 2.28
C ILE A 258 -15.75 5.59 3.63
N LEU A 259 -14.56 4.99 3.70
CA LEU A 259 -13.66 5.09 4.84
C LEU A 259 -12.61 6.16 4.55
N LEU A 260 -12.48 7.12 5.45
CA LEU A 260 -11.47 8.18 5.38
C LEU A 260 -10.46 8.00 6.51
N PHE A 261 -9.37 7.29 6.22
CA PHE A 261 -8.30 7.00 7.17
C PHE A 261 -7.42 8.23 7.42
N SER A 262 -7.30 8.62 8.68
CA SER A 262 -6.50 9.76 9.13
C SER A 262 -5.20 9.32 9.78
N THR A 263 -4.13 10.09 9.55
CA THR A 263 -2.82 9.90 10.21
C THR A 263 -2.62 10.79 11.43
N LEU A 264 -3.52 11.74 11.68
CA LEU A 264 -3.31 12.78 12.70
C LEU A 264 -3.18 12.21 14.12
N LYS A 265 -3.81 11.06 14.37
CA LYS A 265 -3.84 10.38 15.66
C LYS A 265 -2.90 9.17 15.74
N ASN A 266 -2.11 8.91 14.69
CA ASN A 266 -1.16 7.80 14.67
C ASN A 266 -0.14 7.91 15.81
N ASP A 267 0.24 6.76 16.37
CA ASP A 267 1.17 6.74 17.50
C ASP A 267 2.60 6.97 17.04
N ARG A 268 3.25 7.97 17.63
CA ARG A 268 4.68 8.21 17.41
C ARG A 268 5.55 7.33 18.32
N ALA A 269 5.07 6.98 19.52
CA ALA A 269 5.86 6.26 20.52
C ALA A 269 6.10 4.80 20.10
N HIS A 270 5.12 4.20 19.43
CA HIS A 270 5.12 2.80 18.99
C HIS A 270 5.31 2.66 17.46
N HIS A 271 5.81 3.71 16.79
CA HIS A 271 6.00 3.67 15.34
C HIS A 271 7.14 2.70 14.96
N MET A 272 6.79 1.66 14.19
CA MET A 272 7.72 0.64 13.67
C MET A 272 8.42 -0.21 14.75
N ASP A 273 7.80 -0.36 15.93
CA ASP A 273 8.34 -1.26 16.97
C ASP A 273 8.06 -2.76 16.70
N GLY A 274 7.09 -3.05 15.83
CA GLY A 274 6.73 -4.42 15.42
C GLY A 274 5.96 -5.21 16.47
N GLU A 275 5.68 -4.62 17.64
CA GLU A 275 4.97 -5.26 18.75
C GLU A 275 3.51 -4.80 18.81
N HIS A 276 3.24 -3.55 18.42
CA HIS A 276 1.91 -2.96 18.49
C HIS A 276 1.22 -2.99 17.14
N THR A 277 0.01 -3.56 17.10
CA THR A 277 -0.90 -3.39 15.96
C THR A 277 -1.43 -1.96 15.99
N PRO A 278 -1.24 -1.15 14.94
CA PRO A 278 -1.75 0.20 14.95
C PRO A 278 -3.27 0.20 14.93
N ASP A 279 -3.85 1.18 15.62
CA ASP A 279 -5.29 1.35 15.76
C ASP A 279 -5.73 2.57 14.93
N PRO A 280 -6.23 2.37 13.69
CA PRO A 280 -6.39 3.45 12.73
C PRO A 280 -7.57 4.36 13.08
N SER A 281 -7.36 5.68 12.96
CA SER A 281 -8.45 6.65 13.01
C SER A 281 -9.14 6.73 11.65
N CYS A 282 -10.46 6.59 11.62
CA CYS A 282 -11.23 6.59 10.38
C CYS A 282 -12.59 7.28 10.56
N LEU A 283 -12.96 8.15 9.61
CA LEU A 283 -14.35 8.61 9.45
C LEU A 283 -15.10 7.71 8.47
N LYS A 284 -16.36 7.40 8.77
CA LYS A 284 -17.24 6.63 7.90
C LYS A 284 -18.31 7.55 7.30
N PHE A 285 -18.42 7.55 5.97
CA PHE A 285 -19.49 8.23 5.24
C PHE A 285 -20.31 7.22 4.41
N PRO A 286 -21.60 7.48 4.17
CA PRO A 286 -22.38 6.75 3.17
C PRO A 286 -21.76 6.88 1.77
N ARG A 287 -21.75 5.81 0.97
CA ARG A 287 -21.30 5.89 -0.44
C ARG A 287 -22.42 6.40 -1.36
N THR A 288 -22.95 7.59 -1.09
CA THR A 288 -23.86 8.29 -2.01
C THR A 288 -23.08 9.09 -3.05
N GLU A 289 -23.71 9.39 -4.19
CA GLU A 289 -23.10 10.23 -5.24
C GLU A 289 -22.64 11.59 -4.69
N GLU A 290 -23.41 12.16 -3.76
CA GLU A 290 -23.11 13.44 -3.11
C GLU A 290 -21.80 13.39 -2.31
N HIS A 291 -21.63 12.36 -1.47
CA HIS A 291 -20.41 12.19 -0.66
C HIS A 291 -19.19 11.91 -1.53
N VAL A 292 -19.31 11.00 -2.50
CA VAL A 292 -18.21 10.65 -3.42
C VAL A 292 -17.75 11.89 -4.17
N ARG A 293 -18.67 12.63 -4.79
CA ARG A 293 -18.35 13.80 -5.61
C ARG A 293 -17.78 14.93 -4.75
N SER A 294 -18.33 15.16 -3.57
CA SER A 294 -17.83 16.18 -2.64
C SER A 294 -16.42 15.88 -2.14
N LEU A 295 -16.11 14.62 -1.80
CA LEU A 295 -14.74 14.21 -1.46
C LEU A 295 -13.80 14.33 -2.65
N GLN A 296 -14.21 13.89 -3.85
CA GLN A 296 -13.40 14.04 -5.06
C GLN A 296 -13.02 15.49 -5.34
N MET A 297 -13.95 16.44 -5.16
CA MET A 297 -13.66 17.87 -5.30
C MET A 297 -12.57 18.35 -4.32
N LEU A 298 -12.55 17.81 -3.09
CA LEU A 298 -11.52 18.15 -2.08
C LEU A 298 -10.19 17.43 -2.31
N PHE A 299 -10.21 16.26 -2.97
CA PHE A 299 -9.05 15.44 -3.32
C PHE A 299 -8.44 15.76 -4.69
N ASP A 300 -8.98 16.72 -5.44
CA ASP A 300 -8.45 17.16 -6.75
C ASP A 300 -7.19 18.04 -6.61
N TRP A 301 -6.12 17.44 -6.10
CA TRP A 301 -4.84 18.12 -5.86
C TRP A 301 -3.98 18.11 -7.12
N PRO A 302 -3.35 19.24 -7.48
CA PRO A 302 -2.44 19.28 -8.63
C PRO A 302 -1.26 18.31 -8.44
N ILE A 303 -1.19 17.32 -9.33
CA ILE A 303 -0.08 16.37 -9.39
C ILE A 303 1.04 16.97 -10.22
N ARG A 304 2.29 16.71 -9.84
CA ARG A 304 3.45 17.14 -10.60
C ARG A 304 3.52 16.40 -11.94
N PRO A 305 3.85 17.05 -13.06
CA PRO A 305 3.94 16.37 -14.36
C PRO A 305 4.96 15.23 -14.39
N ASP A 306 6.00 15.30 -13.55
CA ASP A 306 7.03 14.26 -13.42
C ASP A 306 6.59 13.08 -12.52
N GLY A 307 5.44 13.19 -11.85
CA GLY A 307 4.92 12.21 -10.90
C GLY A 307 5.76 12.06 -9.62
N ARG A 308 6.77 12.91 -9.39
CA ARG A 308 7.74 12.74 -8.29
C ARG A 308 7.44 13.65 -7.11
N GLY A 309 7.20 13.06 -5.95
CA GLY A 309 6.97 13.77 -4.69
C GLY A 309 5.50 14.13 -4.45
N GLY A 310 5.24 14.81 -3.33
CA GLY A 310 3.89 15.26 -2.98
C GLY A 310 3.40 16.41 -3.85
N PRO A 311 2.10 16.77 -3.75
CA PRO A 311 1.54 17.90 -4.49
C PRO A 311 2.30 19.19 -4.20
N GLN A 312 2.62 19.95 -5.25
CA GLN A 312 3.41 21.19 -5.18
C GLN A 312 2.63 22.37 -4.59
N GLN A 313 1.30 22.29 -4.60
CA GLN A 313 0.40 23.36 -4.20
C GLN A 313 -0.64 22.83 -3.23
N LYS A 314 -1.17 23.71 -2.38
CA LYS A 314 -2.34 23.39 -1.57
C LYS A 314 -3.52 23.10 -2.50
N GLY A 315 -4.40 22.16 -2.12
CA GLY A 315 -5.56 21.76 -2.90
C GLY A 315 -6.57 22.89 -3.12
N PRO A 316 -7.69 22.57 -3.80
CA PRO A 316 -8.70 23.56 -4.11
C PRO A 316 -9.45 24.00 -2.85
N TRP A 317 -9.76 25.29 -2.78
CA TRP A 317 -10.83 25.77 -1.89
C TRP A 317 -12.16 25.51 -2.56
N VAL A 318 -13.08 24.84 -1.86
CA VAL A 318 -14.41 24.52 -2.37
C VAL A 318 -15.45 25.21 -1.49
N HIS A 319 -16.37 25.98 -2.08
CA HIS A 319 -17.46 26.56 -1.30
C HIS A 319 -18.43 25.48 -0.84
N LEU A 320 -18.98 25.62 0.36
CA LEU A 320 -19.98 24.67 0.88
C LEU A 320 -21.21 24.55 -0.02
N ARG A 321 -21.63 25.66 -0.65
CA ARG A 321 -22.74 25.65 -1.62
C ARG A 321 -22.43 24.94 -2.94
N ASP A 322 -21.15 24.73 -3.25
CA ASP A 322 -20.71 24.08 -4.50
C ASP A 322 -20.47 22.58 -4.29
N LEU A 323 -20.50 22.08 -3.04
CA LEU A 323 -20.51 20.64 -2.75
C LEU A 323 -21.74 19.98 -3.36
N ALA A 324 -21.66 18.68 -3.64
CA ALA A 324 -22.66 17.97 -4.41
C ALA A 324 -23.97 17.66 -3.66
N PHE A 325 -24.09 18.09 -2.41
CA PHE A 325 -25.27 17.85 -1.58
C PHE A 325 -26.49 18.67 -2.03
N HIS A 326 -27.67 18.08 -1.95
CA HIS A 326 -28.92 18.75 -2.30
C HIS A 326 -29.28 19.94 -1.41
N ASN A 327 -28.83 19.95 -0.15
CA ASN A 327 -29.11 21.04 0.76
C ASN A 327 -27.88 21.43 1.60
N PHE A 328 -27.93 22.65 2.15
CA PHE A 328 -26.84 23.21 2.94
C PHE A 328 -26.62 22.49 4.28
N GLN A 329 -27.64 21.87 4.87
CA GLN A 329 -27.48 21.18 6.16
C GLN A 329 -26.61 19.93 6.00
N ASP A 330 -26.79 19.17 4.92
CA ASP A 330 -25.97 17.99 4.64
C ASP A 330 -24.52 18.39 4.30
N ALA A 331 -24.35 19.43 3.46
CA ALA A 331 -23.03 20.00 3.20
C ALA A 331 -22.33 20.50 4.48
N LYS A 332 -23.09 21.11 5.40
CA LYS A 332 -22.60 21.56 6.70
C LYS A 332 -22.23 20.39 7.60
N ALA A 333 -23.08 19.36 7.71
CA ALA A 333 -22.80 18.15 8.50
C ALA A 333 -21.53 17.44 8.02
N PHE A 334 -21.38 17.29 6.70
CA PHE A 334 -20.17 16.77 6.07
C PHE A 334 -18.92 17.59 6.43
N ALA A 335 -18.99 18.93 6.36
CA ALA A 335 -17.88 19.80 6.73
C ALA A 335 -17.56 19.72 8.23
N VAL A 336 -18.57 19.63 9.09
CA VAL A 336 -18.41 19.45 10.54
C VAL A 336 -17.65 18.15 10.83
N ALA A 337 -18.01 17.05 10.18
CA ALA A 337 -17.33 15.76 10.30
C ALA A 337 -15.82 15.86 10.04
N LEU A 338 -15.45 16.48 8.92
CA LEU A 338 -14.04 16.67 8.54
C LEU A 338 -13.30 17.63 9.47
N LEU A 339 -13.98 18.67 9.97
CA LEU A 339 -13.37 19.68 10.82
C LEU A 339 -13.10 19.15 12.24
N ALA A 340 -13.97 18.28 12.76
CA ALA A 340 -13.75 17.61 14.04
C ALA A 340 -12.49 16.77 14.08
N GLU A 341 -12.19 16.11 12.96
CA GLU A 341 -10.96 15.34 12.80
C GLU A 341 -9.77 16.21 12.39
N SER A 342 -9.92 17.54 12.42
CA SER A 342 -8.84 18.48 12.09
C SER A 342 -8.29 18.30 10.67
N LEU A 343 -9.08 17.72 9.76
CA LEU A 343 -8.63 17.37 8.41
C LEU A 343 -8.68 18.56 7.45
N ILE A 344 -9.57 19.53 7.70
CA ILE A 344 -9.81 20.67 6.82
C ILE A 344 -9.51 22.01 7.47
N ASP A 345 -9.16 22.98 6.64
CA ASP A 345 -9.24 24.40 6.97
C ASP A 345 -10.59 24.96 6.51
N VAL A 346 -11.08 25.95 7.25
CA VAL A 346 -12.27 26.73 6.88
C VAL A 346 -11.84 28.16 6.65
N ASP A 347 -12.19 28.67 5.50
CA ASP A 347 -12.24 30.11 5.24
C ASP A 347 -13.71 30.51 5.28
N GLN A 348 -14.06 31.40 6.21
CA GLN A 348 -15.45 31.79 6.41
C GLN A 348 -16.02 32.53 5.19
N GLY A 349 -15.16 32.96 4.25
CA GLY A 349 -15.50 33.89 3.20
C GLY A 349 -15.76 35.22 3.87
N ASP A 350 -14.81 36.15 3.78
CA ASP A 350 -14.97 37.48 4.37
C ASP A 350 -16.33 38.11 3.99
N LYS A 351 -16.81 38.93 4.93
CA LYS A 351 -18.00 39.78 4.86
C LYS A 351 -18.21 40.49 3.54
#